data_AF-A0A198AIK6-F1
#
_entry.id   AF-A0A198AIK6-F1
#
_cell.length_a   1.000
_cell.length_b   1.000
_cell.length_c   1.000
_cell.angle_alpha   90.00
_cell.angle_beta   90.00
_cell.angle_gamma   90.00
#
_symmetry.space_group_name_H-M   'P 1'
#
loop_
_entity.id
_entity.type
_entity.pdbx_description
1 polymer ?
#
loop_
_entity_poly.entity_id
_entity_poly.type
_entity_poly.pdbx_seq_one_letter_code
_entity_poly.pdbx_strand_id
1 'polypeptide(L)' 'MNKMVIDGSMNTDVKHLIDNLHLPDDNILDMFSFSFSGSLLTCDEAIRFIHFLRSELDKRTQ' A
#
# COMPACT_ATOMS: atom_id res chain seq x y z
N MET A 1 17.96 3.68 13.36
CA MET A 1 17.09 2.51 13.11
C MET A 1 15.83 2.71 13.93
N ASN A 2 14.78 3.28 13.34
CA ASN A 2 13.52 3.51 14.05
C ASN A 2 12.82 2.16 14.20
N LYS A 3 12.92 1.59 15.39
CA LYS A 3 12.18 0.42 15.83
C LYS A 3 10.70 0.76 15.67
N MET A 4 10.03 0.10 14.71
CA MET A 4 8.58 0.17 14.57
C MET A 4 8.01 -0.40 15.87
N VAL A 5 7.62 0.49 16.79
CA VAL A 5 6.90 0.10 18.00
C VAL A 5 5.53 -0.33 17.47
N ILE A 6 5.30 -1.64 17.43
CA ILE A 6 3.96 -2.17 17.22
C ILE A 6 3.24 -1.98 18.56
N ASP A 7 2.89 -0.73 18.87
CA ASP A 7 1.64 -0.52 19.57
C ASP A 7 0.58 -1.23 18.72
N GLY A 8 -0.36 -1.96 19.32
CA GLY A 8 -1.34 -2.77 18.57
C GLY A 8 -2.22 -1.95 17.60
N SER A 9 -1.99 -0.64 17.50
CA SER A 9 -2.55 0.27 16.52
C SER A 9 -1.83 0.16 15.17
N MET A 10 -2.59 -0.25 14.16
CA MET A 10 -2.15 -0.21 12.76
C MET A 10 -1.81 1.24 12.38
N ASN A 11 -0.68 1.44 11.69
CA ASN A 11 -0.33 2.75 11.14
C ASN A 11 -1.51 3.29 10.28
N THR A 12 -1.90 4.54 10.53
CA THR A 12 -3.04 5.19 9.89
C THR A 12 -2.95 5.20 8.38
N ASP A 13 -1.76 5.39 7.82
CA ASP A 13 -1.53 5.41 6.38
C ASP A 13 -1.73 4.03 5.78
N VAL A 14 -1.30 2.98 6.48
CA VAL A 14 -1.48 1.59 6.05
C VAL A 14 -2.97 1.23 6.13
N LYS A 15 -3.67 1.61 7.20
CA LYS A 15 -5.12 1.41 7.30
C LYS A 15 -5.85 2.10 6.15
N HIS A 16 -5.53 3.38 5.91
CA HIS A 16 -6.12 4.16 4.84
C HIS A 16 -5.85 3.55 3.46
N LEU A 17 -4.66 3.03 3.23
CA LEU A 17 -4.34 2.30 2.00
C LEU A 17 -5.22 1.06 1.83
N ILE A 18 -5.27 0.18 2.84
CA ILE A 18 -6.06 -1.06 2.78
C ILE A 18 -7.54 -0.77 2.54
N ASP A 19 -8.11 0.22 3.23
CA ASP A 19 -9.52 0.61 3.07
C ASP A 19 -9.84 1.09 1.64
N ASN A 20 -8.85 1.60 0.90
CA ASN A 20 -8.99 2.14 -0.46
C ASN A 20 -8.48 1.20 -1.57
N LEU A 21 -7.92 0.02 -1.27
CA LEU A 21 -7.38 -0.89 -2.29
C LEU A 21 -8.42 -1.42 -3.28
N HIS A 22 -9.72 -1.26 -3.00
CA HIS A 22 -10.82 -1.60 -3.90
C HIS A 22 -11.03 -0.57 -5.03
N LEU A 23 -10.46 0.63 -4.90
CA LEU A 23 -10.58 1.70 -5.90
C LEU A 23 -9.75 1.39 -7.15
N PRO A 24 -10.03 2.03 -8.31
CA PRO A 24 -9.18 1.98 -9.49
C PRO A 24 -7.74 2.45 -9.20
N ASP A 25 -6.77 1.96 -9.97
CA ASP A 25 -5.35 2.26 -9.75
C ASP A 25 -5.06 3.75 -9.77
N ASP A 26 -5.60 4.48 -10.76
CA ASP A 26 -5.39 5.92 -10.91
C ASP A 26 -5.86 6.69 -9.66
N ASN A 27 -7.00 6.31 -9.09
CA ASN A 27 -7.51 6.92 -7.85
C ASN A 27 -6.58 6.65 -6.66
N ILE A 28 -5.97 5.47 -6.58
CA ILE A 28 -5.01 5.15 -5.52
C ILE A 28 -3.72 5.96 -5.73
N LEU A 29 -3.28 6.15 -6.98
CA LEU A 29 -2.09 6.95 -7.31
C LEU A 29 -2.29 8.45 -7.05
N ASP A 30 -3.53 8.95 -7.15
CA ASP A 30 -3.86 10.32 -6.76
C ASP A 30 -3.78 10.53 -5.24
N MET A 31 -3.97 9.47 -4.45
CA MET A 31 -4.02 9.51 -2.99
C MET A 31 -2.69 9.13 -2.33
N PHE A 32 -1.89 8.28 -2.96
CA PHE A 32 -0.71 7.66 -2.36
C PHE A 32 0.52 7.74 -3.27
N SER A 33 1.66 7.95 -2.62
CA SER A 33 2.98 7.86 -3.24
C SER A 33 3.75 6.73 -2.59
N PHE A 34 4.25 5.79 -3.40
CA PHE A 34 4.99 4.63 -2.91
C PHE A 34 6.48 4.85 -3.11
N SER A 35 7.28 4.46 -2.12
CA SER A 35 8.73 4.50 -2.22
C SER A 35 9.37 3.21 -1.73
N PHE A 36 10.49 2.84 -2.34
CA PHE A 36 11.30 1.72 -1.92
C PHE A 36 12.74 2.18 -1.75
N SER A 37 13.33 1.90 -0.58
CA SER A 37 14.70 2.33 -0.25
C SER A 37 14.96 3.82 -0.45
N GLY A 38 13.96 4.66 -0.16
CA GLY A 38 14.06 6.13 -0.29
C GLY A 38 13.88 6.66 -1.72
N SER A 39 13.65 5.80 -2.71
CA SER A 39 13.33 6.19 -4.08
C SER A 39 11.83 6.06 -4.34
N LEU A 40 11.22 7.09 -4.92
CA LEU A 40 9.82 7.03 -5.34
C LEU A 40 9.67 6.01 -6.48
N LEU A 41 8.64 5.17 -6.40
CA LEU A 41 8.30 4.27 -7.49
C LEU A 41 7.77 5.07 -8.68
N THR A 42 8.10 4.60 -9.89
CA THR A 42 7.42 5.05 -11.11
C THR A 42 5.94 4.63 -11.08
N CYS A 43 5.11 5.24 -11.93
CA CYS A 43 3.69 4.88 -12.02
C CYS A 43 3.49 3.37 -12.29
N ASP A 44 4.26 2.80 -13.23
CA ASP A 44 4.18 1.37 -13.55
C ASP A 44 4.57 0.47 -12.36
N GLU A 45 5.60 0.85 -11.60
CA GLU A 45 6.03 0.13 -10.41
C GLU A 45 4.99 0.23 -9.28
N ALA A 46 4.40 1.40 -9.10
CA ALA A 46 3.32 1.62 -8.13
C ALA A 46 2.09 0.79 -8.47
N ILE A 47 1.67 0.73 -9.74
CA ILE A 47 0.55 -0.11 -10.20
C ILE A 47 0.85 -1.59 -9.92
N ARG A 48 2.05 -2.07 -10.26
CA ARG A 48 2.46 -3.45 -9.98
C ARG A 48 2.42 -3.75 -8.49
N PHE A 49 2.84 -2.79 -7.65
CA PHE A 49 2.79 -2.94 -6.21
C PHE A 49 1.35 -2.98 -5.67
N ILE A 50 0.45 -2.12 -6.16
CA ILE A 50 -0.98 -2.15 -5.82
C ILE A 50 -1.60 -3.51 -6.19
N HIS A 51 -1.34 -4.01 -7.39
CA HIS A 51 -1.81 -5.33 -7.83
C HIS A 51 -1.29 -6.47 -6.96
N PHE A 52 -0.02 -6.41 -6.57
CA PHE A 52 0.54 -7.36 -5.62
C PHE A 52 -0.22 -7.32 -4.28
N LEU A 53 -0.48 -6.13 -3.71
CA LEU A 53 -1.23 -5.99 -2.47
C LEU A 53 -2.65 -6.57 -2.56
N ARG A 54 -3.37 -6.30 -3.65
CA ARG A 54 -4.71 -6.87 -3.89
C ARG A 54 -4.67 -8.40 -3.93
N SER A 55 -3.73 -8.97 -4.70
CA SER A 55 -3.54 -10.42 -4.76
C SER A 55 -3.23 -11.03 -3.38
N GLU A 56 -2.42 -10.37 -2.56
CA GLU A 56 -2.11 -10.88 -1.21
C GLU A 56 -3.30 -10.79 -0.25
N LEU A 57 -4.21 -9.83 -0.44
CA LEU A 57 -5.46 -9.77 0.32
C LEU A 57 -6.44 -10.87 -0.10
N ASP A 58 -6.60 -11.10 -1.40
CA ASP A 58 -7.50 -12.13 -1.92
C ASP A 58 -7.08 -13.53 -1.48
N LYS A 59 -5.77 -13.82 -1.43
CA LYS A 59 -5.26 -15.11 -0.93
C LYS A 59 -5.60 -15.37 0.54
N ARG A 60 -5.87 -14.34 1.34
CA ARG A 60 -6.20 -14.48 2.76
C ARG A 60 -7.70 -14.66 3.00
N THR A 61 -8.53 -14.31 2.02
CA THR A 61 -9.99 -14.45 2.09
C THR A 61 -10.49 -15.77 1.49
N GLN A 62 -9.60 -16.55 0.88
CA GLN A 62 -9.80 -17.95 0.46
C GLN A 62 -9.41 -18.94 1.57
#